data_AF-A0A9Q1CEZ6-F1
#
_entry.id   AF-A0A9Q1CEZ6-F1
#
_cell.length_a   1.000
_cell.length_b   1.000
_cell.length_c   1.000
_cell.angle_alpha   90.00
_cell.angle_beta   90.00
_cell.angle_gamma   90.00
#
_symmetry.space_group_name_H-M   'P 1'
#
loop_
_entity.id
_entity.type
_entity.pdbx_description
1 polymer ?
#
loop_
_entity_poly.entity_id
_entity_poly.type
_entity_poly.pdbx_seq_one_letter_code
_entity_poly.pdbx_strand_id
1 'polypeptide(L)'
;MFPISKRIFLLLMICVLYQGVEGLTKNLTVNANFEIHLNVYEDVDHTIPVTELSSIDTNQHVYLKAEVKHMTDAQLDLFPTFCFATPSADDEDTVSYPLLDNGCSNSSYVTDISTDSALQNPNFRFTTKVFRFTQADSDSIYFHCDVTICQNGTCAIPSACPDVVSRRKRSTSLMSKRISARLIVQE
;
A
#
# COMPACT_ATOMS: atom_id res chain seq x y z
N MET A 1 -17.93 34.77 -24.73
CA MET A 1 -18.93 34.36 -23.72
C MET A 1 -19.09 32.84 -23.84
N PHE A 2 -18.28 32.08 -23.12
CA PHE A 2 -18.27 30.60 -23.22
C PHE A 2 -19.41 30.01 -22.38
N PRO A 3 -20.16 29.01 -22.89
CA PRO A 3 -21.37 28.54 -22.23
C PRO A 3 -21.03 27.84 -20.90
N ILE A 4 -21.73 28.25 -19.85
CA ILE A 4 -21.60 27.84 -18.44
C ILE A 4 -21.70 26.30 -18.27
N SER A 5 -22.33 25.61 -19.23
CA SER A 5 -22.45 24.14 -19.29
C SER A 5 -21.10 23.41 -19.40
N LYS A 6 -20.11 23.94 -20.14
CA LYS A 6 -18.81 23.25 -20.29
C LYS A 6 -17.92 23.35 -19.05
N ARG A 7 -18.03 24.42 -18.27
CA ARG A 7 -17.28 24.59 -17.01
C ARG A 7 -17.79 23.65 -15.91
N ILE A 8 -19.09 23.44 -15.84
CA ILE A 8 -19.71 22.50 -14.89
C ILE A 8 -19.31 21.06 -15.23
N PHE A 9 -19.29 20.70 -16.52
CA PHE A 9 -18.83 19.37 -16.95
C PHE A 9 -17.34 19.13 -16.65
N LEU A 10 -16.49 20.15 -16.84
CA LEU A 10 -15.07 20.08 -16.50
C LEU A 10 -14.86 19.98 -14.98
N LEU A 11 -15.61 20.73 -14.18
CA LEU A 11 -15.57 20.66 -12.72
C LEU A 11 -16.09 19.32 -12.18
N LEU A 12 -17.12 18.74 -12.79
CA LEU A 12 -17.61 17.39 -12.47
C LEU A 12 -16.59 16.31 -12.84
N MET A 13 -15.96 16.40 -14.02
CA MET A 13 -14.88 15.47 -14.41
C MET A 13 -13.66 15.59 -13.49
N ILE A 14 -13.28 16.80 -13.06
CA ILE A 14 -12.23 17.01 -12.05
C ILE A 14 -12.64 16.41 -10.69
N CYS A 15 -13.91 16.53 -10.30
CA CYS A 15 -14.41 15.93 -9.05
C CYS A 15 -14.35 14.40 -9.09
N VAL A 16 -14.68 13.79 -10.24
CA VAL A 16 -14.59 12.33 -10.41
C VAL A 16 -13.12 11.86 -10.39
N LEU A 17 -12.20 12.64 -10.96
CA LEU A 17 -10.75 12.35 -10.88
C LEU A 17 -10.18 12.50 -9.45
N TYR A 18 -10.78 13.33 -8.60
CA TYR A 18 -10.34 13.50 -7.21
C TYR A 18 -10.89 12.43 -6.26
N GLN A 19 -11.97 11.73 -6.64
CA GLN A 19 -12.60 10.70 -5.82
C GLN A 19 -11.91 9.32 -5.89
N GLY A 20 -10.77 9.22 -6.57
CA GLY A 20 -10.02 7.97 -6.78
C GLY A 20 -8.96 7.63 -5.72
N VAL A 21 -9.01 8.21 -4.53
CA VAL A 21 -8.07 7.86 -3.43
C VAL A 21 -8.81 7.88 -2.09
N GLU A 22 -9.72 6.92 -1.89
CA GLU A 22 -10.31 6.71 -0.57
C GLU A 22 -9.30 5.96 0.33
N GLY A 23 -8.34 6.72 0.87
CA GLY A 23 -7.57 6.30 2.03
C GLY A 23 -8.51 6.10 3.22
N LEU A 24 -8.49 4.91 3.80
CA LEU A 24 -9.41 4.52 4.87
C LEU A 24 -9.08 5.29 6.16
N THR A 25 -9.82 6.37 6.45
CA THR A 25 -9.66 7.16 7.68
C THR A 25 -10.19 6.35 8.88
N LYS A 26 -9.36 6.14 9.92
CA LYS A 26 -9.80 5.53 11.18
C LYS A 26 -9.34 6.39 12.35
N ASN A 27 -10.28 7.04 13.02
CA ASN A 27 -10.06 7.66 14.33
C ASN A 27 -9.91 6.55 15.38
N LEU A 28 -8.79 6.50 16.12
CA LEU A 28 -8.64 5.57 17.24
C LEU A 28 -8.35 6.29 18.55
N THR A 29 -9.08 5.86 19.57
CA THR A 29 -9.06 6.33 20.95
C THR A 29 -7.77 5.95 21.66
N VAL A 30 -6.72 6.74 21.46
CA VAL A 30 -5.83 7.34 22.48
C VAL A 30 -5.24 8.59 21.82
N ASN A 31 -5.98 9.69 21.75
CA ASN A 31 -5.56 11.04 21.31
C ASN A 31 -4.62 11.17 20.08
N ALA A 32 -4.57 10.20 19.17
CA ALA A 32 -3.74 10.25 17.96
C ALA A 32 -4.62 10.00 16.74
N ASN A 33 -4.84 11.05 15.95
CA ASN A 33 -5.40 10.91 14.62
C ASN A 33 -4.25 10.71 13.64
N PHE A 34 -4.34 9.71 12.77
CA PHE A 34 -3.42 9.49 11.67
C PHE A 34 -4.13 8.67 10.58
N GLU A 35 -3.69 8.85 9.34
CA GLU A 35 -4.21 8.12 8.18
C GLU A 35 -3.10 7.28 7.56
N ILE A 36 -3.43 6.13 6.98
CA ILE A 36 -2.45 5.29 6.28
C ILE A 36 -2.92 5.14 4.85
N HIS A 37 -2.06 5.53 3.92
CA HIS A 37 -2.36 5.52 2.49
C HIS A 37 -1.38 4.55 1.83
N LEU A 38 -1.90 3.50 1.19
CA LEU A 38 -1.12 2.63 0.30
C LEU A 38 -1.36 3.10 -1.13
N ASN A 39 -0.28 3.42 -1.84
CA ASN A 39 -0.33 3.86 -3.23
C ASN A 39 0.65 3.05 -4.08
N VAL A 40 0.33 2.95 -5.37
CA VAL A 40 1.17 2.31 -6.40
C VAL A 40 1.82 3.41 -7.24
N TYR A 41 3.10 3.25 -7.56
CA TYR A 41 3.91 4.21 -8.31
C TYR A 41 4.59 3.55 -9.50
N GLU A 42 4.85 4.35 -10.52
CA GLU A 42 5.54 3.94 -11.76
C GLU A 42 7.07 3.97 -11.61
N ASP A 43 7.58 4.74 -10.65
CA ASP A 43 9.00 5.00 -10.44
C ASP A 43 9.49 4.55 -9.06
N VAL A 44 10.78 4.22 -9.00
CA VAL A 44 11.47 3.74 -7.78
C VAL A 44 11.52 4.79 -6.68
N ASP A 45 11.43 6.08 -7.04
CA ASP A 45 11.47 7.20 -6.10
C ASP A 45 10.09 7.51 -5.50
N HIS A 46 9.04 6.79 -5.92
CA HIS A 46 7.65 6.95 -5.48
C HIS A 46 7.13 8.38 -5.69
N THR A 47 7.41 8.95 -6.85
CA THR A 47 7.03 10.33 -7.21
C THR A 47 5.87 10.41 -8.21
N ILE A 48 5.70 9.39 -9.04
CA ILE A 48 4.70 9.29 -10.11
C ILE A 48 3.68 8.21 -9.71
N PRO A 49 2.53 8.59 -9.12
CA PRO A 49 1.50 7.63 -8.76
C PRO A 49 0.85 7.04 -10.01
N VAL A 50 0.54 5.76 -9.97
CA VAL A 50 -0.30 5.09 -10.95
C VAL A 50 -1.72 5.65 -10.87
N THR A 51 -2.29 5.95 -12.02
CA THR A 51 -3.67 6.43 -12.16
C THR A 51 -4.44 5.57 -13.16
N GLU A 52 -5.74 5.81 -13.29
CA GLU A 52 -6.60 5.15 -14.30
C GLU A 52 -6.14 5.42 -15.76
N LEU A 53 -5.24 6.37 -15.97
CA LEU A 53 -4.66 6.69 -17.28
C LEU A 53 -3.28 6.07 -17.51
N SER A 54 -2.68 5.48 -16.48
CA SER A 54 -1.36 4.87 -16.55
C SER A 54 -1.42 3.61 -17.42
N SER A 55 -0.43 3.43 -18.28
CA SER A 55 -0.29 2.26 -19.16
C SER A 55 0.78 1.35 -18.61
N ILE A 56 0.35 0.36 -17.82
CA ILE A 56 1.23 -0.59 -17.14
C ILE A 56 1.06 -1.98 -17.75
N ASP A 57 2.13 -2.54 -18.27
CA ASP A 57 2.16 -3.88 -18.87
C ASP A 57 2.66 -4.94 -17.86
N THR A 58 2.27 -6.20 -18.09
CA THR A 58 2.61 -7.45 -17.39
C THR A 58 4.10 -7.79 -17.27
N ASN A 59 4.99 -6.99 -17.84
CA ASN A 59 6.45 -7.17 -17.73
C ASN A 59 7.17 -6.07 -16.96
N GLN A 60 6.45 -5.03 -16.54
CA GLN A 60 7.02 -3.91 -15.80
C GLN A 60 7.04 -4.18 -14.30
N HIS A 61 7.82 -3.38 -13.59
CA HIS A 61 7.78 -3.33 -12.13
C HIS A 61 6.92 -2.14 -11.72
N VAL A 62 6.21 -2.31 -10.61
CA VAL A 62 5.53 -1.22 -9.91
C VAL A 62 6.05 -1.13 -8.50
N TYR A 63 5.99 0.07 -7.95
CA TYR A 63 6.57 0.41 -6.66
C TYR A 63 5.45 0.78 -5.72
N LEU A 64 5.23 -0.03 -4.69
CA LEU A 64 4.22 0.24 -3.68
C LEU A 64 4.86 1.00 -2.53
N LYS A 65 4.11 1.96 -1.98
CA LYS A 65 4.48 2.69 -0.77
C LYS A 65 3.25 2.90 0.09
N ALA A 66 3.35 2.48 1.35
CA ALA A 66 2.42 2.89 2.39
C ALA A 66 3.06 3.94 3.27
N GLU A 67 2.34 5.02 3.56
CA GLU A 67 2.83 6.08 4.44
C GLU A 67 1.75 6.54 5.42
N VAL A 68 2.19 6.97 6.60
CA VAL A 68 1.32 7.57 7.61
C VAL A 68 1.21 9.08 7.35
N LYS A 69 0.00 9.57 7.12
CA LYS A 69 -0.32 10.99 6.99
C LYS A 69 -1.04 11.53 8.23
N HIS A 70 -1.01 12.85 8.39
CA HIS A 70 -1.74 13.58 9.43
C HIS A 70 -1.44 13.12 10.87
N MET A 71 -0.18 12.76 11.16
CA MET A 71 0.24 12.28 12.46
C MET A 71 0.25 13.41 13.51
N THR A 72 -0.48 13.24 14.61
CA THR A 72 -0.50 14.21 15.72
C THR A 72 0.34 13.66 16.88
N ASP A 73 1.51 14.27 17.15
CA ASP A 73 2.41 14.09 18.31
C ASP A 73 2.94 12.69 18.69
N ALA A 74 2.54 11.60 18.02
CA ALA A 74 3.03 10.26 18.30
C ALA A 74 4.19 9.86 17.37
N GLN A 75 5.33 9.40 17.90
CA GLN A 75 6.33 8.71 17.08
C GLN A 75 5.82 7.30 16.77
N LEU A 76 5.26 7.12 15.58
CA LEU A 76 4.73 5.84 15.11
C LEU A 76 5.73 5.12 14.20
N ASP A 77 5.71 3.80 14.25
CA ASP A 77 6.32 2.94 13.24
C ASP A 77 5.23 2.18 12.50
N LEU A 78 5.47 1.94 11.21
CA LEU A 78 4.59 1.17 10.34
C LEU A 78 5.34 -0.08 9.86
N PHE A 79 4.85 -1.26 10.22
CA PHE A 79 5.48 -2.52 9.86
C PHE A 79 4.53 -3.40 9.03
N PRO A 80 4.88 -3.77 7.78
CA PRO A 80 4.06 -4.68 6.98
C PRO A 80 4.21 -6.11 7.51
N THR A 81 3.13 -6.72 7.99
CA THR A 81 3.14 -8.11 8.46
C THR A 81 2.82 -9.08 7.34
N PHE A 82 1.81 -8.81 6.54
CA PHE A 82 1.38 -9.70 5.46
C PHE A 82 0.86 -8.86 4.31
N CYS A 83 1.30 -9.13 3.09
CA CYS A 83 0.74 -8.48 1.91
C CYS A 83 0.45 -9.52 0.84
N PHE A 84 -0.65 -9.34 0.13
CA PHE A 84 -1.10 -10.26 -0.90
C PHE A 84 -1.85 -9.49 -1.98
N ALA A 85 -2.06 -10.14 -3.11
CA ALA A 85 -2.81 -9.57 -4.22
C ALA A 85 -3.99 -10.46 -4.60
N THR A 86 -5.09 -9.84 -5.01
CA THR A 86 -6.32 -10.50 -5.49
C THR A 86 -6.77 -9.87 -6.82
N PRO A 87 -7.58 -10.58 -7.64
CA PRO A 87 -8.11 -10.05 -8.91
C PRO A 87 -9.31 -9.11 -8.71
N SER A 88 -9.85 -9.02 -7.49
CA SER A 88 -11.03 -8.24 -7.14
C SER A 88 -10.81 -7.43 -5.84
N ALA A 89 -11.69 -6.48 -5.55
CA ALA A 89 -11.60 -5.67 -4.34
C ALA A 89 -11.87 -6.46 -3.05
N ASP A 90 -12.37 -7.70 -3.18
CA ASP A 90 -12.61 -8.62 -2.08
C ASP A 90 -11.27 -9.16 -1.57
N ASP A 91 -10.96 -8.89 -0.30
CA ASP A 91 -9.73 -9.35 0.33
C ASP A 91 -9.80 -10.82 0.77
N GLU A 92 -10.97 -11.44 0.68
CA GLU A 92 -11.21 -12.87 0.90
C GLU A 92 -11.45 -13.63 -0.43
N ASP A 93 -11.04 -13.03 -1.57
CA ASP A 93 -11.10 -13.69 -2.87
C ASP A 93 -10.36 -15.04 -2.82
N THR A 94 -11.00 -16.06 -3.36
CA THR A 94 -10.46 -17.43 -3.47
C THR A 94 -9.12 -17.48 -4.20
N VAL A 95 -8.88 -16.54 -5.11
CA VAL A 95 -7.62 -16.40 -5.84
C VAL A 95 -6.80 -15.29 -5.20
N SER A 96 -5.74 -15.66 -4.49
CA SER A 96 -4.79 -14.70 -3.90
C SER A 96 -3.34 -15.13 -4.12
N TYR A 97 -2.46 -14.15 -4.27
CA TYR A 97 -1.01 -14.37 -4.34
C TYR A 97 -0.31 -13.68 -3.17
N PRO A 98 0.37 -14.43 -2.30
CA PRO A 98 1.11 -13.84 -1.19
C PRO A 98 2.38 -13.15 -1.71
N LEU A 99 2.49 -11.85 -1.44
CA LEU A 99 3.62 -11.00 -1.81
C LEU A 99 4.62 -10.90 -0.67
N LEU A 100 4.11 -10.66 0.55
CA LEU A 100 4.89 -10.57 1.79
C LEU A 100 4.28 -11.48 2.84
N ASP A 101 5.12 -12.22 3.57
CA ASP A 101 4.70 -12.98 4.75
C ASP A 101 5.63 -12.74 5.92
N ASN A 102 5.07 -12.43 7.09
CA ASN A 102 5.77 -11.99 8.29
C ASN A 102 6.87 -10.93 8.01
N GLY A 103 6.57 -9.96 7.16
CA GLY A 103 7.50 -8.89 6.77
C GLY A 103 8.64 -9.34 5.84
N CYS A 104 8.54 -10.52 5.25
CA CYS A 104 9.53 -11.08 4.33
C CYS A 104 9.01 -11.16 2.91
N SER A 105 9.87 -10.87 1.94
CA SER A 105 9.52 -11.00 0.52
C SER A 105 9.29 -12.44 0.16
N ASN A 106 8.19 -12.68 -0.54
CA ASN A 106 8.08 -13.84 -1.38
C ASN A 106 8.84 -13.54 -2.69
N SER A 107 10.05 -14.07 -2.81
CA SER A 107 10.99 -13.77 -3.91
C SER A 107 10.44 -14.04 -5.31
N SER A 108 9.37 -14.82 -5.43
CA SER A 108 8.69 -15.08 -6.70
C SER A 108 7.96 -13.86 -7.26
N TYR A 109 7.59 -12.90 -6.41
CA TYR A 109 6.75 -11.76 -6.79
C TYR A 109 7.34 -10.40 -6.37
N VAL A 110 8.02 -10.36 -5.21
CA VAL A 110 8.62 -9.14 -4.65
C VAL A 110 10.13 -9.17 -4.81
N THR A 111 10.67 -8.12 -5.43
CA THR A 111 12.10 -8.00 -5.73
C THR A 111 12.86 -7.20 -4.69
N ASP A 112 12.20 -6.29 -3.98
CA ASP A 112 12.82 -5.47 -2.94
C ASP A 112 11.79 -5.00 -1.91
N ILE A 113 12.20 -4.84 -0.64
CA ILE A 113 11.39 -4.31 0.45
C ILE A 113 12.26 -3.40 1.30
N SER A 114 11.75 -2.20 1.59
CA SER A 114 12.34 -1.30 2.55
C SER A 114 11.30 -0.78 3.53
N THR A 115 11.66 -0.77 4.82
CA THR A 115 10.86 -0.13 5.88
C THR A 115 11.65 1.07 6.38
N ASP A 116 11.04 2.24 6.34
CA ASP A 116 11.63 3.49 6.82
C ASP A 116 10.84 3.98 8.05
N SER A 117 11.45 3.81 9.21
CA SER A 117 10.96 4.26 10.52
C SER A 117 11.32 5.73 10.80
N ALA A 118 11.27 6.59 9.78
CA ALA A 118 11.54 8.01 9.95
C ALA A 118 10.53 8.63 10.94
N LEU A 119 11.04 9.30 11.98
CA LEU A 119 10.29 9.87 13.10
C LEU A 119 9.10 10.78 12.72
N GLN A 120 9.07 11.30 11.48
CA GLN A 120 8.03 12.22 10.99
C GLN A 120 7.17 11.63 9.86
N ASN A 121 7.60 10.54 9.19
CA ASN A 121 6.85 9.95 8.08
C ASN A 121 7.14 8.45 7.98
N PRO A 122 6.70 7.64 8.95
CA PRO A 122 6.91 6.20 8.92
C PRO A 122 6.24 5.63 7.66
N ASN A 123 7.01 4.86 6.90
CA ASN A 123 6.58 4.29 5.64
C ASN A 123 7.21 2.93 5.40
N PHE A 124 6.57 2.10 4.58
CA PHE A 124 7.21 0.94 3.98
C PHE A 124 6.97 0.94 2.48
N ARG A 125 7.92 0.36 1.76
CA ARG A 125 7.96 0.31 0.31
C ARG A 125 8.33 -1.08 -0.13
N PHE A 126 7.76 -1.54 -1.22
CA PHE A 126 8.21 -2.76 -1.86
C PHE A 126 8.00 -2.70 -3.36
N THR A 127 8.83 -3.45 -4.08
CA THR A 127 8.80 -3.53 -5.53
C THR A 127 8.26 -4.89 -5.94
N THR A 128 7.26 -4.90 -6.82
CA THR A 128 6.69 -6.13 -7.36
C THR A 128 6.67 -6.07 -8.88
N LYS A 129 6.86 -7.23 -9.51
CA LYS A 129 6.58 -7.34 -10.94
C LYS A 129 5.06 -7.34 -11.14
N VAL A 130 4.59 -6.67 -12.18
CA VAL A 130 3.19 -6.70 -12.61
C VAL A 130 2.87 -8.07 -13.18
N PHE A 131 1.68 -8.58 -12.93
CA PHE A 131 1.22 -9.87 -13.44
C PHE A 131 -0.29 -9.80 -13.70
N ARG A 132 -0.84 -10.78 -14.43
CA ARG A 132 -2.29 -10.94 -14.58
C ARG A 132 -2.73 -12.23 -13.92
N PHE A 133 -3.94 -12.21 -13.35
CA PHE A 133 -4.56 -13.40 -12.79
C PHE A 133 -5.10 -14.25 -13.93
N THR A 134 -4.37 -15.29 -14.35
CA THR A 134 -4.83 -16.18 -15.44
C THR A 134 -6.10 -16.98 -15.10
N GLN A 135 -6.44 -17.05 -13.81
CA GLN A 135 -7.61 -17.77 -13.28
C GLN A 135 -8.85 -16.87 -13.13
N ALA A 136 -8.70 -15.56 -13.34
CA ALA A 136 -9.78 -14.58 -13.24
C ALA A 136 -9.82 -13.73 -14.51
N ASP A 137 -11.01 -13.45 -15.02
CA ASP A 137 -11.19 -12.58 -16.19
C ASP A 137 -11.19 -11.11 -15.73
N SER A 138 -10.04 -10.63 -15.25
CA SER A 138 -9.85 -9.29 -14.69
C SER A 138 -8.46 -8.75 -15.01
N ASP A 139 -8.43 -7.49 -15.46
CA ASP A 139 -7.21 -6.71 -15.66
C ASP A 139 -6.82 -5.91 -14.42
N SER A 140 -7.61 -6.01 -13.35
CA SER A 140 -7.31 -5.33 -12.10
C SER A 140 -6.50 -6.22 -11.17
N ILE A 141 -5.53 -5.62 -10.48
CA ILE A 141 -4.82 -6.17 -9.35
C ILE A 141 -5.15 -5.32 -8.14
N TYR A 142 -5.64 -5.94 -7.08
CA TYR A 142 -5.79 -5.31 -5.79
C TYR A 142 -4.67 -5.80 -4.88
N PHE A 143 -3.93 -4.87 -4.29
CA PHE A 143 -2.88 -5.14 -3.33
C PHE A 143 -3.44 -4.89 -1.94
N HIS A 144 -3.34 -5.88 -1.07
CA HIS A 144 -3.78 -5.82 0.31
C HIS A 144 -2.58 -5.99 1.23
N CYS A 145 -2.50 -5.19 2.28
CA CYS A 145 -1.44 -5.26 3.28
C CYS A 145 -2.01 -5.15 4.68
N ASP A 146 -1.72 -6.14 5.51
CA ASP A 146 -1.84 -6.09 6.96
C ASP A 146 -0.61 -5.41 7.53
N VAL A 147 -0.84 -4.31 8.25
CA VAL A 147 0.20 -3.44 8.79
C VAL A 147 0.04 -3.33 10.30
N THR A 148 1.13 -3.55 11.02
CA THR A 148 1.21 -3.34 12.46
C THR A 148 1.76 -1.96 12.76
N ILE A 149 1.11 -1.27 13.69
CA ILE A 149 1.49 0.07 14.14
C ILE A 149 2.03 -0.04 15.55
N CYS A 150 3.18 0.59 15.77
CA CYS A 150 3.86 0.60 17.06
C CYS A 150 4.27 2.03 17.41
N GLN A 151 4.52 2.31 18.69
CA GLN A 151 5.08 3.59 19.13
C GLN A 151 6.56 3.42 19.47
N ASN A 152 7.36 4.46 19.21
CA ASN A 152 8.73 4.60 19.72
C ASN A 152 9.68 3.42 19.39
N GLY A 153 9.66 2.87 18.17
CA GLY A 153 10.59 1.82 17.76
C GLY A 153 10.24 0.42 18.27
N THR A 154 9.02 0.20 18.78
CA THR A 154 8.66 -1.02 19.52
C THR A 154 8.11 -2.15 18.66
N CYS A 155 8.07 -2.02 17.33
CA CYS A 155 7.64 -3.11 16.47
C CYS A 155 8.53 -4.36 16.65
N ALA A 156 7.90 -5.50 16.95
CA ALA A 156 8.56 -6.79 16.81
C ALA A 156 8.71 -7.09 15.33
N ILE A 157 9.83 -6.66 14.77
CA ILE A 157 10.25 -7.09 13.45
C ILE A 157 10.65 -8.57 13.59
N PRO A 158 10.05 -9.50 12.84
CA PRO A 158 10.49 -10.88 12.80
C PRO A 158 12.00 -10.92 12.53
N SER A 159 12.71 -11.48 13.49
CA SER A 159 14.14 -11.70 13.38
C SER A 159 14.36 -12.67 12.23
N ALA A 160 14.92 -12.17 11.13
CA ALA A 160 15.26 -12.96 9.97
C ALA A 160 14.04 -13.48 9.21
N CYS A 161 13.82 -12.95 8.00
CA CYS A 161 13.52 -13.85 6.89
C CYS A 161 14.58 -14.97 6.92
N PRO A 162 14.24 -16.24 6.63
CA PRO A 162 15.05 -17.42 6.97
C PRO A 162 16.57 -17.41 6.65
N ASP A 163 17.13 -16.35 6.06
CA ASP A 163 18.55 -16.10 5.80
C ASP A 163 19.32 -15.13 6.75
N VAL A 164 18.73 -14.34 7.67
CA VAL A 164 19.52 -13.34 8.44
C VAL A 164 19.22 -13.22 9.94
N VAL A 165 19.93 -14.01 10.76
CA VAL A 165 19.82 -14.02 12.24
C VAL A 165 19.99 -12.62 12.86
N SER A 166 18.96 -12.14 13.57
CA SER A 166 19.08 -10.97 14.46
C SER A 166 18.21 -11.11 15.72
N ARG A 167 18.57 -10.37 16.77
CA ARG A 167 18.27 -10.64 18.19
C ARG A 167 16.85 -10.18 18.58
N ARG A 168 16.08 -11.08 19.20
CA ARG A 168 14.68 -10.91 19.63
C ARG A 168 14.50 -9.78 20.66
N LYS A 169 13.73 -8.74 20.35
CA LYS A 169 13.13 -7.82 21.34
C LYS A 169 11.63 -8.12 21.47
N ARG A 170 11.13 -8.13 22.70
CA ARG A 170 9.72 -8.39 23.04
C ARG A 170 8.91 -7.11 22.76
N SER A 171 7.81 -7.21 22.03
CA SER A 171 6.99 -6.06 21.58
C SER A 171 5.61 -6.04 22.24
N THR A 172 5.06 -4.83 22.34
CA THR A 172 3.65 -4.54 22.54
C THR A 172 3.11 -3.93 21.23
N SER A 173 2.48 -4.74 20.38
CA SER A 173 1.76 -4.23 19.20
C SER A 173 0.60 -3.35 19.67
N LEU A 174 0.49 -2.13 19.13
CA LEU A 174 -0.62 -1.26 19.48
C LEU A 174 -1.87 -1.58 18.65
N MET A 175 -1.68 -1.88 17.36
CA MET A 175 -2.79 -2.19 16.45
C MET A 175 -2.30 -2.89 15.18
N SER A 176 -3.14 -3.75 14.59
CA SER A 176 -3.02 -4.20 13.19
C SER A 176 -4.16 -3.64 12.35
N LYS A 177 -3.88 -3.21 11.11
CA LYS A 177 -4.86 -2.67 10.16
C LYS A 177 -4.60 -3.23 8.76
N ARG A 178 -5.65 -3.56 8.02
CA ARG A 178 -5.58 -3.87 6.59
C ARG A 178 -5.76 -2.60 5.76
N ILE A 179 -4.89 -2.41 4.77
CA ILE A 179 -4.95 -1.32 3.79
C ILE A 179 -4.85 -1.91 2.38
N SER A 180 -5.44 -1.23 1.39
CA SER A 180 -5.52 -1.74 0.03
C SER A 180 -5.21 -0.67 -1.02
N ALA A 181 -4.71 -1.09 -2.18
CA ALA A 181 -4.51 -0.26 -3.37
C ALA A 181 -4.88 -1.03 -4.63
N ARG A 182 -5.22 -0.32 -5.71
CA ARG A 182 -5.64 -0.91 -6.99
C ARG A 182 -4.68 -0.51 -8.11
N LEU A 183 -4.42 -1.46 -8.99
CA LEU A 183 -3.71 -1.28 -10.26
C LEU A 183 -4.55 -1.89 -11.38
N ILE A 184 -4.60 -1.24 -12.54
CA ILE A 184 -5.18 -1.81 -13.76
C ILE A 184 -4.03 -2.04 -14.75
N VAL A 185 -3.96 -3.25 -15.27
CA VAL A 185 -2.96 -3.67 -16.26
C VAL A 185 -3.53 -3.42 -17.66
N GLN A 186 -2.71 -2.93 -18.58
CA GLN A 186 -3.10 -2.84 -20.00
C GLN A 186 -2.82 -4.15 -20.74
N GLU A 187 -3.53 -4.32 -21.85
CA GLU A 187 -3.45 -5.48 -22.74
C GLU A 187 -2.18 -5.48 -23.61
#